data_AF-A0A9D9YG76-F1
#
_entry.id   AF-A0A9D9YG76-F1
#
_cell.length_a   1.000
_cell.length_b   1.000
_cell.length_c   1.000
_cell.angle_alpha   90.00
_cell.angle_beta   90.00
_cell.angle_gamma   90.00
#
_symmetry.space_group_name_H-M   'P 1'
#
loop_
_entity.id
_entity.type
_entity.pdbx_description
1 polymer ?
#
loop_
_entity_poly.entity_id
_entity_poly.type
_entity_poly.pdbx_seq_one_letter_code
_entity_poly.pdbx_strand_id
1 'polypeptide(L)'
;MLTSTTRPFIHALALLGVIVTQGFLNTHSAHAAASFSGRILLQVQERGQAWYINPVDSKRVYLKDGDTAYQLMKKGSLGMRNSDLMKIPVGYSDLSRLIMREDDQDSDEDGLSDALERAIGTNAYSQDTDGDGFTDSEELRNDFNPLGTGKWRTDSRLVARLKGRLLLQVESRGEVWYLNPVDNKRYFLADGKAAYNLMRWAGLGATNATLNTIPVSSLLLNDSPVATQPSTDQNCGSDINCFIQAANTCTRATVHYTSDIQVSDVKHHATTLLRIDGGTPASCQLFLQTEERSSAYTSSTQVFDLERTALALINQTNEASIGMSGMCTASSNLLTTVFNRWKAKTYAKTDFEPLNCSGAFFDARRGFNQFTF
;
A
#
# COMPACT_ATOMS: atom_id res chain seq x y z
N MET A 1 42.71 -70.46 29.93
CA MET A 1 42.79 -69.30 29.03
C MET A 1 41.81 -69.55 27.88
N LEU A 2 40.53 -69.21 28.09
CA LEU A 2 39.82 -68.10 27.43
C LEU A 2 39.84 -68.23 25.89
N THR A 3 38.83 -68.91 25.30
CA THR A 3 37.65 -68.36 24.57
C THR A 3 38.01 -67.82 23.17
N SER A 4 37.22 -67.93 22.10
CA SER A 4 35.97 -68.60 21.74
C SER A 4 35.81 -68.28 20.25
N THR A 5 35.30 -69.24 19.49
CA THR A 5 35.09 -69.29 18.02
C THR A 5 34.36 -68.08 17.41
N THR A 6 34.82 -67.59 16.26
CA THR A 6 34.07 -66.68 15.37
C THR A 6 33.74 -67.38 14.03
N ARG A 7 32.45 -67.37 13.66
CA ARG A 7 31.89 -67.75 12.36
C ARG A 7 31.65 -66.48 11.51
N PRO A 8 31.68 -66.54 10.17
CA PRO A 8 31.44 -65.37 9.32
C PRO A 8 29.94 -65.13 9.10
N PHE A 9 29.49 -63.88 9.32
CA PHE A 9 28.13 -63.44 9.04
C PHE A 9 28.04 -62.68 7.71
N ILE A 10 27.18 -63.19 6.85
CA ILE A 10 26.70 -62.60 5.59
C ILE A 10 26.03 -61.25 5.90
N HIS A 11 26.51 -60.17 5.28
CA HIS A 11 25.85 -58.87 5.35
C HIS A 11 24.73 -58.80 4.30
N ALA A 12 23.48 -58.84 4.76
CA ALA A 12 22.32 -58.45 3.99
C ALA A 12 22.21 -56.92 3.97
N LEU A 13 22.31 -56.33 2.78
CA LEU A 13 22.07 -54.90 2.54
C LEU A 13 20.56 -54.63 2.69
N ALA A 14 20.14 -53.95 3.75
CA ALA A 14 18.77 -53.47 3.91
C ALA A 14 18.59 -52.15 3.16
N LEU A 15 17.83 -52.19 2.05
CA LEU A 15 17.40 -51.01 1.29
C LEU A 15 16.18 -50.40 2.00
N LEU A 16 16.42 -49.54 2.99
CA LEU A 16 15.38 -48.67 3.57
C LEU A 16 15.15 -47.50 2.61
N GLY A 17 14.20 -47.68 1.70
CA GLY A 17 13.64 -46.61 0.88
C GLY A 17 12.96 -45.59 1.79
N VAL A 18 13.60 -44.45 1.99
CA VAL A 18 12.99 -43.29 2.63
C VAL A 18 12.00 -42.70 1.64
N ILE A 19 10.71 -43.03 1.80
CA ILE A 19 9.63 -42.23 1.24
C ILE A 19 9.59 -40.94 2.08
N VAL A 20 10.39 -39.95 1.71
CA VAL A 20 10.17 -38.58 2.19
C VAL A 20 8.89 -38.10 1.53
N THR A 21 7.81 -38.11 2.30
CA THR A 21 6.53 -37.51 1.94
C THR A 21 6.77 -36.06 1.56
N GLN A 22 6.28 -35.67 0.37
CA GLN A 22 6.27 -34.29 -0.07
C GLN A 22 5.29 -33.47 0.77
N GLY A 23 5.71 -33.10 1.99
CA GLY A 23 4.92 -32.28 2.93
C GLY A 23 5.60 -31.00 3.38
N PHE A 24 6.85 -30.73 2.97
CA PHE A 24 7.65 -29.63 3.53
C PHE A 24 7.71 -28.34 2.68
N LEU A 25 7.05 -28.29 1.52
CA LEU A 25 7.03 -27.07 0.68
C LEU A 25 5.78 -26.19 0.83
N ASN A 26 4.80 -26.55 1.67
CA ASN A 26 3.53 -25.81 1.77
C ASN A 26 3.32 -25.00 3.06
N THR A 27 4.14 -25.19 4.10
CA THR A 27 3.91 -24.50 5.38
C THR A 27 4.41 -23.06 5.40
N HIS A 28 5.43 -22.72 4.62
CA HIS A 28 5.99 -21.35 4.54
C HIS A 28 5.07 -20.39 3.76
N SER A 29 4.52 -20.84 2.63
CA SER A 29 3.60 -20.03 1.80
C SER A 29 2.27 -19.74 2.52
N ALA A 30 1.77 -20.69 3.30
CA ALA A 30 0.54 -20.50 4.09
C ALA A 30 0.71 -19.48 5.24
N HIS A 31 1.89 -19.42 5.86
CA HIS A 31 2.17 -18.45 6.92
C HIS A 31 2.38 -17.02 6.38
N ALA A 32 3.03 -16.88 5.22
CA ALA A 32 3.18 -15.57 4.57
C ALA A 32 1.82 -15.02 4.10
N ALA A 33 0.95 -15.84 3.52
CA ALA A 33 -0.38 -15.38 3.10
C ALA A 33 -1.27 -14.95 4.29
N ALA A 34 -1.12 -15.58 5.46
CA ALA A 34 -1.88 -15.23 6.66
C ALA A 34 -1.54 -13.83 7.21
N SER A 35 -0.27 -13.40 7.14
CA SER A 35 0.14 -12.08 7.63
C SER A 35 -0.35 -10.92 6.75
N PHE A 36 -0.59 -11.21 5.46
CA PHE A 36 -1.12 -10.24 4.49
C PHE A 36 -2.62 -10.38 4.24
N SER A 37 -3.30 -11.29 4.94
CA SER A 37 -4.73 -11.54 4.76
C SER A 37 -5.56 -10.26 4.84
N GLY A 38 -6.28 -9.97 3.75
CA GLY A 38 -7.13 -8.79 3.63
C GLY A 38 -6.42 -7.48 3.39
N ARG A 39 -5.11 -7.50 3.17
CA ARG A 39 -4.32 -6.31 2.82
C ARG A 39 -4.26 -6.12 1.32
N ILE A 40 -3.98 -4.88 0.93
CA ILE A 40 -3.57 -4.52 -0.41
C ILE A 40 -2.05 -4.44 -0.40
N LEU A 41 -1.38 -5.09 -1.34
CA LEU A 41 0.07 -5.08 -1.50
C LEU A 41 0.45 -4.33 -2.77
N LEU A 42 1.47 -3.49 -2.69
CA LEU A 42 2.07 -2.80 -3.83
C LEU A 42 3.38 -3.49 -4.18
N GLN A 43 3.45 -4.05 -5.37
CA GLN A 43 4.64 -4.70 -5.87
C GLN A 43 5.70 -3.66 -6.21
N VAL A 44 6.72 -3.58 -5.37
CA VAL A 44 7.73 -2.51 -5.47
C VAL A 44 8.71 -2.78 -6.62
N GLN A 45 9.10 -4.03 -6.83
CA GLN A 45 10.10 -4.45 -7.85
C GLN A 45 9.53 -4.59 -9.28
N GLU A 46 8.32 -4.07 -9.53
CA GLU A 46 7.68 -3.98 -10.84
C GLU A 46 7.08 -2.57 -10.98
N ARG A 47 6.22 -2.34 -11.98
CA ARG A 47 5.56 -1.05 -12.25
C ARG A 47 4.54 -0.58 -11.17
N GLY A 48 4.71 -0.94 -9.90
CA GLY A 48 3.80 -0.57 -8.81
C GLY A 48 2.46 -1.28 -8.86
N GLN A 49 2.45 -2.55 -9.29
CA GLN A 49 1.22 -3.36 -9.41
C GLN A 49 0.55 -3.55 -8.05
N ALA A 50 -0.77 -3.32 -7.96
CA ALA A 50 -1.54 -3.53 -6.74
C ALA A 50 -2.16 -4.93 -6.69
N TRP A 51 -2.14 -5.55 -5.51
CA TRP A 51 -2.63 -6.91 -5.28
C TRP A 51 -3.49 -6.95 -4.02
N TYR A 52 -4.74 -7.43 -4.11
CA TYR A 52 -5.56 -7.68 -2.93
C TYR A 52 -5.41 -9.12 -2.47
N ILE A 53 -5.12 -9.35 -1.18
CA ILE A 53 -5.06 -10.70 -0.61
C ILE A 53 -6.42 -11.03 -0.02
N ASN A 54 -7.18 -11.90 -0.68
CA ASN A 54 -8.54 -12.22 -0.24
C ASN A 54 -8.51 -13.04 1.08
N PRO A 55 -9.14 -12.57 2.16
CA PRO A 55 -9.14 -13.29 3.45
C PRO A 55 -9.93 -14.60 3.46
N VAL A 56 -10.66 -14.93 2.39
CA VAL A 56 -11.41 -16.20 2.27
C VAL A 56 -10.50 -17.33 1.80
N ASP A 57 -9.76 -17.11 0.71
CA ASP A 57 -8.98 -18.14 0.04
C ASP A 57 -7.45 -17.93 0.18
N SER A 58 -7.03 -16.83 0.82
CA SER A 58 -5.64 -16.42 0.99
C SER A 58 -4.90 -16.27 -0.34
N LYS A 59 -5.62 -16.00 -1.43
CA LYS A 59 -5.03 -15.80 -2.75
C LYS A 59 -4.96 -14.32 -3.09
N ARG A 60 -3.92 -13.94 -3.84
CA ARG A 60 -3.75 -12.59 -4.36
C ARG A 60 -4.56 -12.40 -5.65
N VAL A 61 -5.25 -11.28 -5.75
CA VAL A 61 -5.98 -10.83 -6.94
C VAL A 61 -5.27 -9.60 -7.48
N TYR A 62 -4.94 -9.60 -8.77
CA TYR A 62 -4.32 -8.43 -9.41
C TYR A 62 -5.35 -7.31 -9.58
N LEU A 63 -5.03 -6.12 -9.07
CA LEU A 63 -5.87 -4.93 -9.18
C LEU A 63 -5.24 -4.00 -10.23
N LYS A 64 -5.48 -4.35 -11.50
CA LYS A 64 -4.82 -3.74 -12.66
C LYS A 64 -4.90 -2.22 -12.71
N ASP A 65 -6.11 -1.69 -12.55
CA ASP A 65 -6.43 -0.26 -12.55
C ASP A 65 -7.62 -0.01 -11.60
N GLY A 66 -7.97 1.25 -11.40
CA GLY A 66 -9.05 1.65 -10.51
C GLY A 66 -10.40 1.02 -10.85
N ASP A 67 -10.81 1.10 -12.11
CA ASP A 67 -12.11 0.58 -12.56
C ASP A 67 -12.18 -0.93 -12.45
N THR A 68 -11.14 -1.62 -12.88
CA THR A 68 -11.00 -3.07 -12.72
C THR A 68 -11.05 -3.40 -11.23
N ALA A 69 -10.26 -2.73 -10.38
CA ALA A 69 -10.28 -2.93 -8.94
C ALA A 69 -11.69 -2.75 -8.37
N TYR A 70 -12.40 -1.69 -8.72
CA TYR A 70 -13.78 -1.47 -8.27
C TYR A 70 -14.72 -2.59 -8.69
N GLN A 71 -14.67 -3.04 -9.95
CA GLN A 71 -15.52 -4.15 -10.43
C GLN A 71 -15.15 -5.49 -9.76
N LEU A 72 -13.86 -5.77 -9.60
CA LEU A 72 -13.36 -6.94 -8.89
C LEU A 72 -13.84 -6.91 -7.43
N MET A 73 -13.73 -5.75 -6.78
CA MET A 73 -14.14 -5.53 -5.40
C MET A 73 -15.65 -5.66 -5.24
N LYS A 74 -16.45 -5.13 -6.17
CA LYS A 74 -17.91 -5.25 -6.16
C LYS A 74 -18.35 -6.70 -6.30
N LYS A 75 -17.74 -7.47 -7.22
CA LYS A 75 -18.07 -8.88 -7.47
C LYS A 75 -17.63 -9.82 -6.34
N GLY A 76 -16.48 -9.54 -5.73
CA GLY A 76 -15.91 -10.35 -4.64
C GLY A 76 -16.36 -9.95 -3.23
N SER A 77 -17.11 -8.85 -3.11
CA SER A 77 -17.58 -8.33 -1.82
C SER A 77 -18.58 -9.25 -1.13
N LEU A 78 -18.52 -9.26 0.20
CA LEU A 78 -19.55 -9.86 1.03
C LEU A 78 -20.76 -8.92 1.12
N GLY A 79 -21.94 -9.38 0.68
CA GLY A 79 -23.19 -8.63 0.86
C GLY A 79 -23.51 -8.41 2.35
N MET A 80 -23.79 -7.16 2.70
CA MET A 80 -24.05 -6.69 4.06
C MET A 80 -25.30 -5.80 4.09
N ARG A 81 -26.14 -6.01 5.10
CA ARG A 81 -27.29 -5.15 5.40
C ARG A 81 -26.83 -3.85 6.05
N ASN A 82 -27.59 -2.77 5.86
CA ASN A 82 -27.28 -1.45 6.42
C ASN A 82 -27.16 -1.52 7.95
N SER A 83 -28.07 -2.26 8.60
CA SER A 83 -28.07 -2.44 10.06
C SER A 83 -26.81 -3.12 10.62
N ASP A 84 -26.15 -3.96 9.82
CA ASP A 84 -24.89 -4.60 10.22
C ASP A 84 -23.69 -3.72 9.86
N LEU A 85 -23.78 -3.00 8.74
CA LEU A 85 -22.74 -2.09 8.29
C LEU A 85 -22.58 -0.88 9.22
N MET A 86 -23.67 -0.38 9.82
CA MET A 86 -23.67 0.67 10.84
C MET A 86 -22.98 0.27 12.16
N LYS A 87 -22.71 -1.03 12.37
CA LYS A 87 -21.93 -1.50 13.54
C LYS A 87 -20.42 -1.44 13.29
N ILE A 88 -20.01 -0.94 12.12
CA ILE A 88 -18.61 -0.79 11.70
C ILE A 88 -18.36 0.70 11.44
N PRO A 89 -17.46 1.35 12.20
CA PRO A 89 -17.24 2.78 12.10
C PRO A 89 -16.69 3.15 10.72
N VAL A 90 -17.12 4.30 10.20
CA VAL A 90 -16.66 4.85 8.93
C VAL A 90 -15.31 5.51 9.13
N GLY A 91 -14.37 5.24 8.22
CA GLY A 91 -13.08 5.92 8.20
C GLY A 91 -13.23 7.29 7.55
N TYR A 92 -13.25 8.34 8.36
CA TYR A 92 -13.21 9.72 7.89
C TYR A 92 -12.01 10.45 8.49
N SER A 93 -10.98 10.67 7.68
CA SER A 93 -9.75 11.38 8.08
C SER A 93 -9.24 12.22 6.90
N ASP A 94 -8.05 12.83 7.01
CA ASP A 94 -7.37 13.52 5.89
C ASP A 94 -7.31 12.66 4.60
N LEU A 95 -7.47 11.34 4.74
CA LEU A 95 -7.53 10.36 3.66
C LEU A 95 -8.85 10.32 2.91
N SER A 96 -9.95 10.70 3.55
CA SER A 96 -11.25 10.78 2.89
C SER A 96 -11.25 11.89 1.85
N ARG A 97 -10.49 12.97 2.06
CA ARG A 97 -10.21 13.97 1.01
C ARG A 97 -9.36 13.45 -0.16
N LEU A 98 -8.64 12.34 0.01
CA LEU A 98 -7.89 11.71 -1.08
C LEU A 98 -8.75 10.68 -1.83
N ILE A 99 -9.70 10.05 -1.15
CA ILE A 99 -10.60 9.03 -1.72
C ILE A 99 -11.84 9.69 -2.36
N MET A 100 -12.30 10.80 -1.79
CA MET A 100 -13.38 11.66 -2.27
C MET A 100 -12.77 12.78 -3.11
N ARG A 101 -13.40 13.13 -4.22
CA ARG A 101 -12.85 14.09 -5.18
C ARG A 101 -13.22 15.52 -4.79
N GLU A 102 -12.40 16.51 -5.16
CA GLU A 102 -12.81 17.93 -5.11
C GLU A 102 -14.05 18.21 -5.99
N ASP A 103 -14.31 17.38 -6.99
CA ASP A 103 -15.47 17.49 -7.87
C ASP A 103 -16.63 16.54 -7.51
N ASP A 104 -16.54 15.83 -6.38
CA ASP A 104 -17.71 15.14 -5.85
C ASP A 104 -18.69 16.21 -5.33
N GLN A 105 -19.97 16.05 -5.67
CA GLN A 105 -21.01 16.94 -5.21
C GLN A 105 -21.14 16.84 -3.68
N ASP A 106 -21.11 17.99 -3.02
CA ASP A 106 -21.30 18.22 -1.58
C ASP A 106 -22.34 19.33 -1.48
N SER A 107 -23.61 18.95 -1.30
CA SER A 107 -24.75 19.85 -1.50
C SER A 107 -25.05 20.76 -0.31
N ASP A 108 -24.52 20.47 0.88
CA ASP A 108 -24.63 21.32 2.07
C ASP A 108 -23.29 21.90 2.57
N GLU A 109 -22.20 21.59 1.87
CA GLU A 109 -20.86 22.14 2.09
C GLU A 109 -20.29 21.83 3.48
N ASP A 110 -20.71 20.70 4.08
CA ASP A 110 -20.20 20.24 5.37
C ASP A 110 -18.85 19.49 5.25
N GLY A 111 -18.48 19.09 4.02
CA GLY A 111 -17.26 18.37 3.69
C GLY A 111 -17.42 16.87 3.47
N LEU A 112 -18.64 16.33 3.50
CA LEU A 112 -19.00 15.00 2.99
C LEU A 112 -19.58 15.13 1.58
N SER A 113 -19.39 14.12 0.73
CA SER A 113 -20.05 14.11 -0.57
C SER A 113 -21.43 13.48 -0.47
N ASP A 114 -22.36 13.93 -1.30
CA ASP A 114 -23.71 13.39 -1.46
C ASP A 114 -23.72 11.86 -1.69
N ALA A 115 -22.62 11.32 -2.21
CA ALA A 115 -22.45 9.88 -2.41
C ALA A 115 -22.12 9.16 -1.09
N LEU A 116 -21.20 9.70 -0.30
CA LEU A 116 -20.84 9.13 1.00
C LEU A 116 -22.00 9.27 1.98
N GLU A 117 -22.61 10.44 2.06
CA GLU A 117 -23.72 10.72 2.98
C GLU A 117 -24.89 9.77 2.78
N ARG A 118 -25.32 9.62 1.53
CA ARG A 118 -26.33 8.63 1.14
C ARG A 118 -25.94 7.21 1.51
N ALA A 119 -24.66 6.86 1.42
CA ALA A 119 -24.15 5.53 1.73
C ALA A 119 -24.13 5.24 3.24
N ILE A 120 -23.91 6.26 4.07
CA ILE A 120 -23.94 6.16 5.54
C ILE A 120 -25.33 6.44 6.13
N GLY A 121 -26.22 7.06 5.37
CA GLY A 121 -27.60 7.37 5.73
C GLY A 121 -27.84 8.80 6.20
N THR A 122 -26.86 9.69 6.09
CA THR A 122 -27.00 11.12 6.40
C THR A 122 -27.70 11.88 5.27
N ASN A 123 -28.10 13.12 5.54
CA ASN A 123 -28.86 13.96 4.63
C ASN A 123 -27.96 15.00 3.96
N ALA A 124 -27.66 14.78 2.67
CA ALA A 124 -26.81 15.65 1.85
C ALA A 124 -27.25 17.10 1.65
N TYR A 125 -28.36 17.51 2.26
CA TYR A 125 -28.84 18.90 2.24
C TYR A 125 -28.90 19.49 3.65
N SER A 126 -28.22 18.90 4.62
CA SER A 126 -28.24 19.27 6.03
C SER A 126 -26.91 18.95 6.68
N GLN A 127 -26.12 19.99 6.94
CA GLN A 127 -24.80 19.87 7.56
C GLN A 127 -24.80 19.07 8.86
N ASP A 128 -25.89 19.11 9.62
CA ASP A 128 -26.11 18.35 10.86
C ASP A 128 -27.37 17.52 10.66
N THR A 129 -27.22 16.21 10.42
CA THR A 129 -28.36 15.35 10.09
C THR A 129 -29.22 15.04 11.31
N ASP A 130 -28.62 14.86 12.49
CA ASP A 130 -29.34 14.43 13.70
C ASP A 130 -29.76 15.59 14.61
N GLY A 131 -29.29 16.81 14.31
CA GLY A 131 -29.67 18.06 14.93
C GLY A 131 -29.04 18.29 16.30
N ASP A 132 -27.91 17.64 16.60
CA ASP A 132 -27.25 17.72 17.90
C ASP A 132 -26.24 18.88 18.04
N GLY A 133 -26.01 19.61 16.95
CA GLY A 133 -25.19 20.81 16.89
C GLY A 133 -23.76 20.61 16.37
N PHE A 134 -23.42 19.42 15.89
CA PHE A 134 -22.16 19.12 15.21
C PHE A 134 -22.43 18.72 13.75
N THR A 135 -21.54 19.09 12.82
CA THR A 135 -21.77 18.66 11.43
C THR A 135 -21.46 17.17 11.26
N ASP A 136 -22.10 16.51 10.29
CA ASP A 136 -21.90 15.08 10.02
C ASP A 136 -20.41 14.78 9.77
N SER A 137 -19.73 15.66 9.03
CA SER A 137 -18.29 15.55 8.79
C SER A 137 -17.44 15.70 10.07
N GLU A 138 -17.81 16.59 10.99
CA GLU A 138 -17.12 16.79 12.26
C GLU A 138 -17.28 15.58 13.18
N GLU A 139 -18.46 15.00 13.21
CA GLU A 139 -18.73 13.80 13.97
C GLU A 139 -17.91 12.62 13.47
N LEU A 140 -17.88 12.39 12.16
CA LEU A 140 -17.07 11.30 11.58
C LEU A 140 -15.56 11.49 11.85
N ARG A 141 -15.04 12.73 11.85
CA ARG A 141 -13.62 13.01 12.18
C ARG A 141 -13.31 12.65 13.63
N ASN A 142 -14.29 12.73 14.52
CA ASN A 142 -14.14 12.55 15.95
C ASN A 142 -14.71 11.19 16.46
N ASP A 143 -15.06 10.28 15.56
CA ASP A 143 -15.66 8.97 15.86
C ASP A 143 -17.04 9.02 16.54
N PHE A 144 -17.81 10.08 16.26
CA PHE A 144 -19.22 10.28 16.62
C PHE A 144 -20.17 9.85 15.51
N ASN A 145 -21.42 9.57 15.89
CA ASN A 145 -22.44 8.97 15.03
C ASN A 145 -23.40 10.04 14.48
N PRO A 146 -23.35 10.36 13.17
CA PRO A 146 -24.13 11.43 12.55
C PRO A 146 -25.62 11.12 12.35
N LEU A 147 -26.11 10.07 13.02
CA LEU A 147 -27.50 9.61 12.95
C LEU A 147 -28.07 9.41 14.36
N GLY A 148 -27.41 9.96 15.37
CA GLY A 148 -27.90 9.94 16.73
C GLY A 148 -26.76 10.07 17.75
N THR A 149 -27.11 10.65 18.89
CA THR A 149 -26.25 10.95 20.02
C THR A 149 -25.05 10.01 20.29
N GLY A 150 -23.85 10.59 20.35
CA GLY A 150 -22.66 9.97 20.92
C GLY A 150 -21.79 9.19 19.94
N LYS A 151 -20.95 8.29 20.45
CA LYS A 151 -19.98 7.54 19.62
C LYS A 151 -20.62 6.38 18.87
N TRP A 152 -20.06 6.04 17.71
CA TRP A 152 -20.42 4.85 16.96
C TRP A 152 -20.39 3.59 17.84
N ARG A 153 -21.53 2.89 17.95
CA ARG A 153 -21.61 1.61 18.66
C ARG A 153 -21.02 0.49 17.80
N THR A 154 -19.72 0.29 17.95
CA THR A 154 -18.94 -0.70 17.19
C THR A 154 -19.14 -2.12 17.72
N ASP A 155 -19.41 -3.08 16.83
CA ASP A 155 -19.40 -4.51 17.15
C ASP A 155 -18.01 -5.10 16.87
N SER A 156 -17.17 -5.19 17.92
CA SER A 156 -15.80 -5.67 17.79
C SER A 156 -15.69 -7.12 17.29
N ARG A 157 -16.71 -7.97 17.54
CA ARG A 157 -16.71 -9.36 17.05
C ARG A 157 -16.99 -9.40 15.56
N LEU A 158 -17.93 -8.58 15.11
CA LEU A 158 -18.22 -8.42 13.68
C LEU A 158 -16.98 -7.88 12.95
N VAL A 159 -16.37 -6.82 13.46
CA VAL A 159 -15.18 -6.22 12.85
C VAL A 159 -14.02 -7.20 12.80
N ALA A 160 -13.74 -7.93 13.89
CA ALA A 160 -12.69 -8.94 13.92
C ALA A 160 -12.87 -10.04 12.85
N ARG A 161 -14.12 -10.42 12.56
CA ARG A 161 -14.48 -11.43 11.55
C ARG A 161 -14.39 -10.91 10.11
N LEU A 162 -14.61 -9.62 9.93
CA LEU A 162 -14.71 -8.98 8.62
C LEU A 162 -13.49 -8.16 8.23
N LYS A 163 -12.53 -7.94 9.14
CA LYS A 163 -11.34 -7.13 8.84
C LYS A 163 -10.63 -7.57 7.58
N GLY A 164 -10.26 -6.60 6.75
CA GLY A 164 -9.65 -6.81 5.44
C GLY A 164 -10.60 -7.31 4.35
N ARG A 165 -11.90 -7.47 4.63
CA ARG A 165 -12.91 -7.80 3.60
C ARG A 165 -13.40 -6.56 2.90
N LEU A 166 -13.80 -6.79 1.66
CA LEU A 166 -14.63 -5.88 0.89
C LEU A 166 -16.10 -6.21 1.19
N LEU A 167 -16.89 -5.19 1.47
CA LEU A 167 -18.29 -5.29 1.87
C LEU A 167 -19.15 -4.57 0.83
N LEU A 168 -20.25 -5.20 0.44
CA LEU A 168 -21.22 -4.63 -0.50
C LEU A 168 -22.50 -4.31 0.27
N GLN A 169 -22.93 -3.07 0.21
CA GLN A 169 -24.20 -2.63 0.79
C GLN A 169 -25.36 -3.08 -0.11
N VAL A 170 -26.12 -4.09 0.32
CA VAL A 170 -27.14 -4.73 -0.53
C VAL A 170 -28.52 -4.07 -0.49
N GLU A 171 -28.75 -3.19 0.49
CA GLU A 171 -30.03 -2.51 0.72
C GLU A 171 -30.03 -1.06 0.19
N SER A 172 -29.02 -0.69 -0.60
CA SER A 172 -28.90 0.63 -1.24
C SER A 172 -28.46 0.48 -2.70
N ARG A 173 -27.54 1.30 -3.22
CA ARG A 173 -27.11 1.30 -4.63
C ARG A 173 -25.98 0.31 -4.94
N GLY A 174 -25.64 -0.56 -4.00
CA GLY A 174 -24.52 -1.49 -4.16
C GLY A 174 -23.18 -0.79 -3.92
N GLU A 175 -23.14 0.07 -2.91
CA GLU A 175 -21.97 0.75 -2.41
C GLU A 175 -20.95 -0.26 -1.90
N VAL A 176 -19.68 -0.04 -2.24
CA VAL A 176 -18.59 -0.93 -1.85
C VAL A 176 -17.78 -0.27 -0.75
N TRP A 177 -17.35 -1.08 0.20
CA TRP A 177 -16.58 -0.64 1.36
C TRP A 177 -15.39 -1.54 1.58
N TYR A 178 -14.23 -0.98 1.90
CA TYR A 178 -13.08 -1.74 2.37
C TYR A 178 -12.95 -1.59 3.88
N LEU A 179 -13.05 -2.70 4.61
CA LEU A 179 -12.80 -2.69 6.05
C LEU A 179 -11.29 -2.86 6.31
N ASN A 180 -10.62 -1.78 6.68
CA ASN A 180 -9.18 -1.78 6.85
C ASN A 180 -8.78 -2.62 8.08
N PRO A 181 -7.88 -3.62 7.93
CA PRO A 181 -7.47 -4.49 9.04
C PRO A 181 -6.53 -3.81 10.04
N VAL A 182 -6.09 -2.57 9.79
CA VAL A 182 -5.19 -1.80 10.67
C VAL A 182 -5.98 -0.96 11.68
N ASP A 183 -6.90 -0.14 11.20
CA ASP A 183 -7.67 0.81 12.03
C ASP A 183 -9.09 0.34 12.35
N ASN A 184 -9.53 -0.80 11.79
CA ASN A 184 -10.85 -1.39 12.00
C ASN A 184 -12.02 -0.52 11.50
N LYS A 185 -11.77 0.44 10.60
CA LYS A 185 -12.78 1.30 9.99
C LYS A 185 -13.08 0.89 8.55
N ARG A 186 -14.30 1.17 8.10
CA ARG A 186 -14.73 0.96 6.71
C ARG A 186 -14.54 2.23 5.87
N TYR A 187 -13.93 2.07 4.71
CA TYR A 187 -13.66 3.15 3.76
C TYR A 187 -14.55 2.99 2.54
N PHE A 188 -15.25 4.07 2.18
CA PHE A 188 -16.16 4.10 1.05
C PHE A 188 -15.40 4.05 -0.27
N LEU A 189 -15.86 3.19 -1.17
CA LEU A 189 -15.35 3.08 -2.54
C LEU A 189 -16.45 3.53 -3.49
N ALA A 190 -16.45 4.81 -3.83
CA ALA A 190 -17.46 5.41 -4.71
C ALA A 190 -17.37 4.87 -6.15
N ASP A 191 -16.15 4.80 -6.69
CA ASP A 191 -15.86 4.44 -8.07
C ASP A 191 -14.47 3.80 -8.22
N GLY A 192 -14.03 3.64 -9.48
CA GLY A 192 -12.68 3.15 -9.78
C GLY A 192 -11.57 4.07 -9.29
N LYS A 193 -11.75 5.38 -9.31
CA LYS A 193 -10.75 6.35 -8.82
C LYS A 193 -10.61 6.26 -7.29
N ALA A 194 -11.72 6.14 -6.56
CA ALA A 194 -11.73 5.88 -5.13
C ALA A 194 -11.04 4.56 -4.80
N ALA A 195 -11.33 3.49 -5.57
CA ALA A 195 -10.64 2.20 -5.42
C ALA A 195 -9.13 2.34 -5.68
N TYR A 196 -8.73 3.12 -6.68
CA TYR A 196 -7.34 3.42 -6.98
C TYR A 196 -6.62 4.14 -5.84
N ASN A 197 -7.24 5.19 -5.30
CA ASN A 197 -6.69 5.96 -4.21
C ASN A 197 -6.61 5.13 -2.92
N LEU A 198 -7.62 4.30 -2.65
CA LEU A 198 -7.59 3.33 -1.56
C LEU A 198 -6.41 2.34 -1.72
N MET A 199 -6.24 1.75 -2.91
CA MET A 199 -5.16 0.80 -3.16
C MET A 199 -3.79 1.40 -2.88
N ARG A 200 -3.60 2.66 -3.27
CA ARG A 200 -2.37 3.40 -3.03
C ARG A 200 -2.14 3.72 -1.55
N TRP A 201 -3.20 4.09 -0.84
CA TRP A 201 -3.10 4.45 0.57
C TRP A 201 -2.95 3.24 1.50
N ALA A 202 -3.82 2.24 1.35
CA ALA A 202 -3.82 1.03 2.18
C ALA A 202 -2.75 0.01 1.75
N GLY A 203 -2.09 0.29 0.62
CA GLY A 203 -1.09 -0.55 0.00
C GLY A 203 0.18 -0.68 0.84
N LEU A 204 0.55 -1.91 1.18
CA LEU A 204 1.83 -2.23 1.79
C LEU A 204 2.84 -2.66 0.72
N GLY A 205 4.03 -2.09 0.71
CA GLY A 205 5.10 -2.51 -0.20
C GLY A 205 5.43 -4.00 -0.04
N ALA A 206 5.51 -4.73 -1.15
CA ALA A 206 5.87 -6.14 -1.18
C ALA A 206 6.85 -6.42 -2.34
N THR A 207 7.90 -7.20 -2.04
CA THR A 207 8.87 -7.66 -3.05
C THR A 207 8.29 -8.79 -3.89
N ASN A 208 8.92 -9.09 -5.03
CA ASN A 208 8.59 -10.25 -5.86
C ASN A 208 8.76 -11.55 -5.06
N ALA A 209 9.78 -11.62 -4.19
CA ALA A 209 9.98 -12.76 -3.30
C ALA A 209 8.78 -12.96 -2.36
N THR A 210 8.30 -11.91 -1.70
CA THR A 210 7.11 -11.96 -0.85
C THR A 210 5.88 -12.38 -1.65
N LEU A 211 5.64 -11.73 -2.79
CA LEU A 211 4.45 -12.00 -3.61
C LEU A 211 4.43 -13.42 -4.19
N ASN A 212 5.58 -13.98 -4.53
CA ASN A 212 5.70 -15.36 -5.03
C ASN A 212 5.34 -16.42 -3.98
N THR A 213 5.35 -16.07 -2.68
CA THR A 213 4.83 -16.95 -1.63
C THR A 213 3.30 -17.01 -1.57
N ILE A 214 2.60 -16.07 -2.23
CA ILE A 214 1.15 -15.96 -2.18
C ILE A 214 0.55 -16.47 -3.50
N PRO A 215 -0.30 -17.51 -3.47
CA PRO A 215 -0.93 -18.05 -4.67
C PRO A 215 -1.81 -17.00 -5.37
N VAL A 216 -1.79 -16.98 -6.71
CA VAL A 216 -2.67 -16.11 -7.49
C VAL A 216 -4.08 -16.70 -7.52
N SER A 217 -5.10 -15.86 -7.34
CA SER A 217 -6.49 -16.30 -7.38
C SER A 217 -6.91 -16.59 -8.81
N SER A 218 -7.47 -17.78 -9.02
CA SER A 218 -8.08 -18.17 -10.30
C SER A 218 -9.48 -17.61 -10.49
N LEU A 219 -10.05 -16.97 -9.45
CA LEU A 219 -11.47 -16.65 -9.36
C LEU A 219 -11.96 -15.67 -10.43
N LEU A 220 -11.05 -15.06 -11.21
CA LEU A 220 -11.36 -14.09 -12.26
C LEU A 220 -10.45 -14.24 -13.51
N LEU A 221 -9.99 -15.47 -13.81
CA LEU A 221 -9.17 -15.81 -15.01
C LEU A 221 -9.99 -15.93 -16.32
N ASN A 222 -10.93 -15.03 -16.58
CA ASN A 222 -11.20 -14.72 -17.99
C ASN A 222 -10.26 -13.62 -18.50
N ASP A 223 -9.54 -12.96 -17.58
CA ASP A 223 -8.30 -12.28 -17.86
C ASP A 223 -7.16 -13.03 -17.13
N SER A 224 -6.68 -14.13 -17.73
CA SER A 224 -5.26 -14.50 -17.60
C SER A 224 -4.40 -13.25 -17.80
N PRO A 225 -3.15 -13.19 -17.27
CA PRO A 225 -2.29 -12.02 -17.45
C PRO A 225 -2.30 -11.67 -18.93
N VAL A 226 -3.01 -10.59 -19.27
CA VAL A 226 -3.13 -10.16 -20.65
C VAL A 226 -1.69 -9.94 -21.05
N ALA A 227 -1.23 -10.78 -21.97
CA ALA A 227 0.02 -10.60 -22.67
C ALA A 227 0.15 -9.12 -22.91
N THR A 228 1.20 -8.54 -22.31
CA THR A 228 1.58 -7.14 -22.41
C THR A 228 1.14 -6.59 -23.76
N GLN A 229 -0.01 -5.91 -23.79
CA GLN A 229 -0.17 -4.86 -24.78
C GLN A 229 0.99 -3.93 -24.44
N PRO A 230 1.89 -3.63 -25.39
CA PRO A 230 3.04 -2.80 -25.11
C PRO A 230 2.51 -1.50 -24.55
N SER A 231 2.66 -1.31 -23.24
CA SER A 231 2.44 -0.02 -22.63
C SER A 231 3.39 0.92 -23.35
N THR A 232 2.90 2.05 -23.81
CA THR A 232 3.76 3.15 -24.21
C THR A 232 4.60 3.70 -23.03
N ASP A 233 4.40 3.16 -21.83
CA ASP A 233 5.16 3.45 -20.62
C ASP A 233 6.62 3.01 -20.78
N GLN A 234 7.51 3.99 -20.83
CA GLN A 234 8.94 3.83 -21.00
C GLN A 234 9.58 3.32 -19.69
N ASN A 235 10.14 2.12 -19.70
CA ASN A 235 10.89 1.61 -18.54
C ASN A 235 12.35 2.02 -18.66
N CYS A 236 12.81 2.91 -17.78
CA CYS A 236 14.16 3.43 -17.76
C CYS A 236 15.14 2.60 -16.91
N GLY A 237 14.68 1.55 -16.21
CA GLY A 237 15.54 0.78 -15.32
C GLY A 237 16.18 1.69 -14.27
N SER A 238 17.50 1.85 -14.31
CA SER A 238 18.26 2.79 -13.46
C SER A 238 18.81 4.01 -14.22
N ASP A 239 18.48 4.18 -15.52
CA ASP A 239 18.95 5.32 -16.31
C ASP A 239 18.10 6.57 -16.03
N ILE A 240 18.63 7.45 -15.19
CA ILE A 240 18.00 8.72 -14.88
C ILE A 240 17.88 9.65 -16.11
N ASN A 241 18.72 9.52 -17.14
CA ASN A 241 18.61 10.37 -18.34
C ASN A 241 17.39 10.04 -19.18
N CYS A 242 17.11 8.74 -19.36
CA CYS A 242 15.88 8.24 -19.93
C CYS A 242 14.67 8.85 -19.21
N PHE A 243 14.70 8.86 -17.88
CA PHE A 243 13.58 9.38 -17.08
C PHE A 243 13.43 10.90 -17.17
N ILE A 244 14.55 11.64 -17.22
CA ILE A 244 14.56 13.09 -17.45
C ILE A 244 13.95 13.45 -18.81
N GLN A 245 14.22 12.66 -19.86
CA GLN A 245 13.61 12.86 -21.18
C GLN A 245 12.10 12.65 -21.15
N ALA A 246 11.64 11.63 -20.42
CA ALA A 246 10.21 11.41 -20.21
C ALA A 246 9.57 12.56 -19.40
N ALA A 247 10.26 13.10 -18.39
CA ALA A 247 9.80 14.24 -17.59
C ALA A 247 9.60 15.52 -18.40
N ASN A 248 10.50 15.79 -19.35
CA ASN A 248 10.37 16.94 -20.26
C ASN A 248 9.07 16.94 -21.07
N THR A 249 8.51 15.77 -21.34
CA THR A 249 7.31 15.61 -22.18
C THR A 249 6.10 15.10 -21.40
N CYS A 250 6.26 14.87 -20.09
CA CYS A 250 5.28 14.16 -19.27
C CYS A 250 4.84 12.82 -19.87
N THR A 251 5.77 12.14 -20.54
CA THR A 251 5.52 10.80 -21.05
C THR A 251 5.61 9.82 -19.90
N ARG A 252 4.72 8.81 -19.89
CA ARG A 252 4.74 7.79 -18.85
C ARG A 252 6.07 7.05 -18.84
N ALA A 253 6.73 7.03 -17.69
CA ALA A 253 7.99 6.34 -17.53
C ALA A 253 8.23 5.89 -16.09
N THR A 254 9.09 4.90 -15.89
CA THR A 254 9.53 4.41 -14.57
C THR A 254 11.05 4.38 -14.47
N VAL A 255 11.61 4.75 -13.31
CA VAL A 255 13.03 4.55 -12.99
C VAL A 255 13.19 4.16 -11.52
N HIS A 256 14.10 3.23 -11.25
CA HIS A 256 14.59 2.90 -9.93
C HIS A 256 15.79 3.80 -9.64
N TYR A 257 15.55 4.89 -8.92
CA TYR A 257 16.58 5.87 -8.60
C TYR A 257 17.26 5.50 -7.27
N THR A 258 18.55 5.23 -7.34
CA THR A 258 19.36 4.91 -6.17
C THR A 258 20.22 6.10 -5.77
N SER A 259 20.28 6.35 -4.46
CA SER A 259 21.12 7.37 -3.84
C SER A 259 21.93 6.78 -2.70
N ASP A 260 23.23 7.04 -2.71
CA ASP A 260 24.15 6.75 -1.62
C ASP A 260 24.63 8.08 -1.05
N ILE A 261 24.39 8.31 0.24
CA ILE A 261 24.80 9.53 0.94
C ILE A 261 25.58 9.13 2.17
N GLN A 262 26.71 9.78 2.40
CA GLN A 262 27.49 9.60 3.62
C GLN A 262 27.32 10.82 4.51
N VAL A 263 26.85 10.60 5.73
CA VAL A 263 26.76 11.62 6.78
C VAL A 263 27.60 11.16 7.95
N SER A 264 28.70 11.88 8.21
CA SER A 264 29.71 11.44 9.17
C SER A 264 30.21 10.02 8.81
N ASP A 265 30.19 9.10 9.76
CA ASP A 265 30.61 7.70 9.59
C ASP A 265 29.48 6.76 9.18
N VAL A 266 28.28 7.26 8.89
CA VAL A 266 27.15 6.42 8.43
C VAL A 266 26.91 6.63 6.94
N LYS A 267 26.99 5.54 6.19
CA LYS A 267 26.54 5.47 4.81
C LYS A 267 25.06 5.09 4.80
N HIS A 268 24.27 5.92 4.13
CA HIS A 268 22.88 5.68 3.83
C HIS A 268 22.74 5.27 2.37
N HIS A 269 21.91 4.27 2.13
CA HIS A 269 21.53 3.80 0.82
C HIS A 269 20.01 3.85 0.71
N ALA A 270 19.49 4.42 -0.37
CA ALA A 270 18.06 4.44 -0.63
C ALA A 270 17.79 4.22 -2.11
N THR A 271 16.88 3.30 -2.42
CA THR A 271 16.33 3.10 -3.75
C THR A 271 14.87 3.53 -3.74
N THR A 272 14.52 4.40 -4.67
CA THR A 272 13.16 4.96 -4.83
C THR A 272 12.66 4.68 -6.24
N LEU A 273 11.49 4.05 -6.34
CA LEU A 273 10.76 3.95 -7.60
C LEU A 273 10.15 5.31 -7.91
N LEU A 274 10.57 5.92 -9.01
CA LEU A 274 9.97 7.12 -9.56
C LEU A 274 9.14 6.72 -10.78
N ARG A 275 7.94 7.27 -10.90
CA ARG A 275 7.06 7.03 -12.04
C ARG A 275 6.37 8.32 -12.49
N ILE A 276 6.39 8.59 -13.78
CA ILE A 276 5.60 9.67 -14.38
C ILE A 276 4.29 9.05 -14.85
N ASP A 277 3.16 9.55 -14.37
CA ASP A 277 1.83 8.99 -14.67
C ASP A 277 1.18 9.62 -15.93
N GLY A 278 1.85 10.62 -16.51
CA GLY A 278 1.35 11.42 -17.60
C GLY A 278 0.97 12.83 -17.14
N GLY A 279 0.22 13.53 -17.98
CA GLY A 279 -0.27 14.88 -17.69
C GLY A 279 -0.01 15.81 -18.87
N THR A 280 -0.03 17.11 -18.59
CA THR A 280 0.39 18.13 -19.55
C THR A 280 1.76 18.69 -19.15
N PRO A 281 2.53 19.30 -20.05
CA PRO A 281 3.80 19.95 -19.69
C PRO A 281 3.66 21.00 -18.56
N ALA A 282 2.47 21.55 -18.34
CA ALA A 282 2.18 22.48 -17.24
C ALA A 282 1.85 21.78 -15.92
N SER A 283 1.34 20.54 -15.98
CA SER A 283 0.86 19.76 -14.83
C SER A 283 1.12 18.27 -15.06
N CYS A 284 2.34 17.87 -14.71
CA CYS A 284 2.89 16.52 -14.78
C CYS A 284 2.68 15.80 -13.45
N GLN A 285 2.29 14.53 -13.49
CA GLN A 285 2.11 13.72 -12.29
C GLN A 285 3.34 12.84 -12.05
N LEU A 286 3.98 13.02 -10.90
CA LEU A 286 5.13 12.25 -10.44
C LEU A 286 4.76 11.43 -9.21
N PHE A 287 4.83 10.11 -9.33
CA PHE A 287 4.77 9.17 -8.23
C PHE A 287 6.18 8.82 -7.74
N LEU A 288 6.33 8.69 -6.42
CA LEU A 288 7.56 8.23 -5.78
C LEU A 288 7.21 7.17 -4.73
N GLN A 289 8.04 6.14 -4.60
CA GLN A 289 7.91 5.15 -3.54
C GLN A 289 9.28 4.66 -3.09
N THR A 290 9.50 4.61 -1.76
CA THR A 290 10.71 4.02 -1.19
C THR A 290 10.69 2.50 -1.40
N GLU A 291 11.64 1.95 -2.13
CA GLU A 291 11.75 0.50 -2.36
C GLU A 291 12.71 -0.16 -1.38
N GLU A 292 13.82 0.50 -1.11
CA GLU A 292 14.85 0.02 -0.21
C GLU A 292 15.45 1.21 0.54
N ARG A 293 15.75 1.00 1.81
CA ARG A 293 16.51 1.96 2.60
C ARG A 293 17.36 1.22 3.63
N SER A 294 18.64 1.52 3.66
CA SER A 294 19.56 0.94 4.64
C SER A 294 20.58 1.97 5.10
N SER A 295 21.06 1.78 6.32
CA SER A 295 22.11 2.59 6.94
C SER A 295 23.16 1.66 7.54
N ALA A 296 24.43 1.94 7.27
CA ALA A 296 25.55 1.16 7.79
C ALA A 296 26.75 2.07 8.09
N TYR A 297 27.51 1.75 9.13
CA TYR A 297 28.77 2.44 9.40
C TYR A 297 29.81 2.15 8.30
N THR A 298 30.60 3.16 7.94
CA THR A 298 31.69 3.05 6.95
C THR A 298 33.00 2.55 7.57
N SER A 299 33.21 2.73 8.88
CA SER A 299 34.41 2.28 9.59
C SER A 299 34.10 1.11 10.55
N SER A 300 35.02 0.14 10.62
CA SER A 300 34.93 -1.04 11.49
C SER A 300 35.53 -0.82 12.89
N THR A 301 35.92 0.40 13.24
CA THR A 301 36.59 0.71 14.50
C THR A 301 35.57 0.98 15.61
N GLN A 302 35.73 0.27 16.73
CA GLN A 302 34.94 0.33 17.98
C GLN A 302 33.72 1.26 17.97
N VAL A 303 32.61 0.77 17.41
CA VAL A 303 31.29 1.41 17.58
C VAL A 303 30.89 1.26 19.05
N PHE A 304 30.62 2.36 19.74
CA PHE A 304 30.17 2.35 21.13
C PHE A 304 28.71 1.84 21.25
N ASP A 305 28.29 1.36 22.42
CA ASP A 305 26.93 0.80 22.60
C ASP A 305 25.80 1.82 22.31
N LEU A 306 26.05 3.10 22.58
CA LEU A 306 25.14 4.20 22.25
C LEU A 306 24.98 4.36 20.72
N GLU A 307 26.06 4.21 19.96
CA GLU A 307 26.06 4.29 18.50
C GLU A 307 25.35 3.09 17.85
N ARG A 308 25.51 1.89 18.42
CA ARG A 308 24.74 0.70 18.01
C ARG A 308 23.24 0.90 18.19
N THR A 309 22.84 1.50 19.32
CA THR A 309 21.43 1.77 19.63
C THR A 309 20.84 2.82 18.69
N ALA A 310 21.62 3.85 18.36
CA ALA A 310 21.23 4.86 17.37
C ALA A 310 21.04 4.26 15.97
N LEU A 311 21.98 3.42 15.50
CA LEU A 311 21.85 2.75 14.20
C LEU A 311 20.65 1.79 14.15
N ALA A 312 20.35 1.09 15.24
CA ALA A 312 19.17 0.23 15.33
C ALA A 312 17.87 1.03 15.18
N LEU A 313 17.77 2.20 15.82
CA LEU A 313 16.61 3.10 15.67
C LEU A 313 16.50 3.66 14.24
N ILE A 314 17.64 4.02 13.63
CA ILE A 314 17.68 4.44 12.23
C ILE A 314 17.19 3.31 11.31
N ASN A 315 17.63 2.07 11.53
CA ASN A 315 17.22 0.94 10.70
C ASN A 315 15.74 0.57 10.91
N GLN A 316 15.23 0.65 12.14
CA GLN A 316 13.79 0.51 12.40
C GLN A 316 12.97 1.58 11.66
N THR A 317 13.48 2.80 11.62
CA THR A 317 12.88 3.92 10.89
C THR A 317 12.95 3.67 9.37
N ASN A 318 14.09 3.21 8.87
CA ASN A 318 14.26 2.83 7.46
C ASN A 318 13.24 1.75 7.05
N GLU A 319 13.10 0.67 7.82
CA GLU A 319 12.12 -0.39 7.56
C GLU A 319 10.69 0.15 7.51
N ALA A 320 10.33 1.04 8.43
CA ALA A 320 9.01 1.67 8.44
C ALA A 320 8.78 2.61 7.22
N SER A 321 9.85 3.11 6.58
CA SER A 321 9.76 3.94 5.37
C SER A 321 9.61 3.15 4.08
N ILE A 322 10.00 1.88 4.07
CA ILE A 322 9.90 1.03 2.88
C ILE A 322 8.44 0.87 2.49
N GLY A 323 8.14 1.07 1.21
CA GLY A 323 6.79 1.05 0.66
C GLY A 323 6.02 2.35 0.83
N MET A 324 6.49 3.33 1.61
CA MET A 324 5.86 4.65 1.66
C MET A 324 5.93 5.31 0.29
N SER A 325 4.79 5.85 -0.14
CA SER A 325 4.66 6.50 -1.43
C SER A 325 4.06 7.88 -1.33
N GLY A 326 4.31 8.68 -2.36
CA GLY A 326 3.77 10.01 -2.51
C GLY A 326 3.54 10.35 -3.97
N MET A 327 2.68 11.34 -4.20
CA MET A 327 2.41 11.91 -5.51
C MET A 327 2.71 13.39 -5.47
N CYS A 328 3.36 13.88 -6.51
CA CYS A 328 3.64 15.28 -6.73
C CYS A 328 3.03 15.71 -8.06
N THR A 329 2.52 16.93 -8.11
CA THR A 329 2.11 17.60 -9.35
C THR A 329 3.00 18.81 -9.58
N ALA A 330 3.58 18.93 -10.77
CA ALA A 330 4.48 20.03 -11.13
C ALA A 330 4.60 20.19 -12.64
N SER A 331 5.13 21.33 -13.11
CA SER A 331 5.45 21.49 -14.53
C SER A 331 6.62 20.59 -14.94
N SER A 332 6.62 20.16 -16.20
CA SER A 332 7.71 19.40 -16.82
C SER A 332 9.08 20.06 -16.61
N ASN A 333 9.18 21.37 -16.85
CA ASN A 333 10.41 22.15 -16.63
C ASN A 333 10.92 22.07 -15.19
N LEU A 334 10.02 22.14 -14.21
CA LEU A 334 10.38 22.06 -12.80
C LEU A 334 10.86 20.66 -12.43
N LEU A 335 10.16 19.61 -12.88
CA LEU A 335 10.57 18.22 -12.68
C LEU A 335 11.94 17.93 -13.29
N THR A 336 12.18 18.35 -14.52
CA THR A 336 13.47 18.17 -15.19
C THR A 336 14.59 18.89 -14.44
N THR A 337 14.32 20.09 -13.89
CA THR A 337 15.29 20.83 -13.07
C THR A 337 15.65 20.07 -11.79
N VAL A 338 14.65 19.51 -11.10
CA VAL A 338 14.86 18.66 -9.92
C VAL A 338 15.69 17.42 -10.27
N PHE A 339 15.30 16.67 -11.30
CA PHE A 339 16.01 15.44 -11.67
C PHE A 339 17.42 15.67 -12.21
N ASN A 340 17.68 16.81 -12.85
CA ASN A 340 19.06 17.19 -13.22
C ASN A 340 19.94 17.44 -11.99
N ARG A 341 19.39 18.02 -10.92
CA ARG A 341 20.12 18.17 -9.64
C ARG A 341 20.37 16.81 -8.99
N TRP A 342 19.40 15.91 -9.04
CA TRP A 342 19.54 14.55 -8.51
C TRP A 342 20.59 13.75 -9.28
N LYS A 343 20.57 13.84 -10.62
CA LYS A 343 21.62 13.31 -11.49
C LYS A 343 23.01 13.85 -11.12
N ALA A 344 23.11 15.14 -10.78
CA ALA A 344 24.37 15.76 -10.33
C ALA A 344 24.73 15.43 -8.87
N LYS A 345 23.92 14.62 -8.17
CA LYS A 345 24.04 14.32 -6.73
C LYS A 345 23.99 15.56 -5.83
N THR A 346 23.37 16.64 -6.29
CA THR A 346 23.13 17.86 -5.52
C THR A 346 21.67 17.93 -5.06
N TYR A 347 21.19 16.83 -4.49
CA TYR A 347 19.85 16.72 -3.92
C TYR A 347 19.69 17.68 -2.74
N ALA A 348 18.52 18.30 -2.62
CA ALA A 348 18.14 19.07 -1.44
C ALA A 348 16.71 18.76 -1.01
N LYS A 349 16.42 18.78 0.29
CA LYS A 349 15.05 18.68 0.82
C LYS A 349 14.08 19.69 0.17
N THR A 350 14.57 20.88 -0.15
CA THR A 350 13.79 21.94 -0.81
C THR A 350 13.38 21.61 -2.25
N ASP A 351 13.88 20.51 -2.82
CA ASP A 351 13.50 20.06 -4.17
C ASP A 351 12.03 19.66 -4.29
N PHE A 352 11.41 19.29 -3.16
CA PHE A 352 9.99 18.94 -3.10
C PHE A 352 9.08 20.12 -2.76
N GLU A 353 9.60 21.20 -2.16
CA GLU A 353 8.81 22.37 -1.79
C GLU A 353 8.07 23.05 -2.97
N PRO A 354 8.68 23.22 -4.16
CA PRO A 354 7.97 23.81 -5.29
C PRO A 354 7.03 22.81 -5.99
N LEU A 355 7.03 21.53 -5.57
CA LEU A 355 6.17 20.49 -6.11
C LEU A 355 4.92 20.39 -5.23
N ASN A 356 3.73 20.30 -5.82
CA ASN A 356 2.52 20.07 -5.04
C ASN A 356 2.43 18.58 -4.66
N CYS A 357 3.02 18.22 -3.52
CA CYS A 357 3.20 16.84 -3.08
C CYS A 357 2.26 16.43 -1.95
N SER A 358 1.80 15.18 -1.98
CA SER A 358 0.99 14.55 -0.93
C SER A 358 1.30 13.06 -0.80
N GLY A 359 0.99 12.48 0.36
CA GLY A 359 1.15 11.05 0.64
C GLY A 359 2.11 10.73 1.79
N ALA A 360 2.16 9.45 2.17
CA ALA A 360 2.94 8.98 3.32
C ALA A 360 4.44 9.24 3.19
N PHE A 361 4.96 9.33 1.97
CA PHE A 361 6.35 9.71 1.70
C PHE A 361 6.71 11.12 2.22
N PHE A 362 5.73 12.02 2.36
CA PHE A 362 5.93 13.42 2.76
C PHE A 362 5.44 13.74 4.19
N ASP A 363 4.97 12.76 4.96
CA ASP A 363 4.40 13.00 6.30
C ASP A 363 5.49 13.28 7.35
N ALA A 364 5.59 14.54 7.76
CA ALA A 364 6.52 15.03 8.77
C ALA A 364 6.29 14.46 10.18
N ARG A 365 5.04 14.10 10.51
CA ARG A 365 4.63 13.66 11.87
C ARG A 365 5.17 12.28 12.24
N ARG A 366 5.68 11.53 11.26
CA ARG A 366 6.27 10.20 11.46
C ARG A 366 7.80 10.22 11.62
N GLY A 367 8.40 11.40 11.84
CA GLY A 367 9.84 11.57 12.11
C GLY A 367 10.73 11.55 10.86
N PHE A 368 10.16 11.35 9.68
CA PHE A 368 10.90 11.14 8.43
C PHE A 368 11.48 12.41 7.80
N ASN A 369 10.97 13.58 8.19
CA ASN A 369 11.53 14.87 7.79
C ASN A 369 12.87 15.23 8.46
N GLN A 370 13.41 14.36 9.33
CA GLN A 370 14.75 14.52 9.90
C GLN A 370 15.85 13.78 9.12
N PHE A 371 15.50 12.92 8.15
CA PHE A 371 16.46 12.26 7.24
C PHE A 371 16.07 12.36 5.76
N THR A 372 15.27 13.36 5.40
CA THR A 372 15.39 14.05 4.11
C THR A 372 16.60 14.98 4.25
N PHE A 373 17.71 14.59 3.64
CA PHE A 373 19.01 15.27 3.73
C PHE A 373 18.95 16.75 3.35
#